data_AF-A0A084B778-F1
#
_entry.id   AF-A0A084B778-F1
#
_cell.length_a   1.000
_cell.length_b   1.000
_cell.length_c   1.000
_cell.angle_alpha   90.00
_cell.angle_beta   90.00
_cell.angle_gamma   90.00
#
_symmetry.space_group_name_H-M   'P 1'
#
loop_
_entity.id
_entity.type
_entity.pdbx_description
1 polymer ?
#
loop_
_entity_poly.entity_id
_entity_poly.type
_entity_poly.pdbx_seq_one_letter_code
_entity_poly.pdbx_strand_id
1 'polypeptide(L)'
;MRFLMGRLNGGTHDVARVLVSDMGHIYLYDYNRSLFTQALDYTVVGDLLWVTFYEPDLLYAIDEWSGDMSLYWLNLATNTGELITISTSSLAAMYLEFNYEGTRIDNLFEIIEILRVKPAGYGPYYSIFYPASTPTTTYIFIIYKLTNQVLAYLVAYIGSLLSFIKRQEISTFNLYSPLATPNAAAASEIALASNNVDLYVSNRLTSDPTDSISYFKVNPAWAEPLALISLYSSSG
;
A
#
# COMPACT_ATOMS: atom_id res chain seq x y z
N MET A 1 -9.06 7.95 -13.56
CA MET A 1 -7.89 7.14 -13.95
C MET A 1 -6.91 7.09 -12.79
N ARG A 2 -6.95 5.99 -12.02
CA ARG A 2 -5.92 5.68 -11.02
C ARG A 2 -5.03 4.63 -11.65
N PHE A 3 -3.72 4.83 -11.65
CA PHE A 3 -2.78 3.88 -12.23
C PHE A 3 -2.07 3.16 -11.10
N LEU A 4 -2.13 1.83 -11.10
CA LEU A 4 -1.24 1.03 -10.27
C LEU A 4 -0.43 0.12 -11.18
N MET A 5 0.89 0.31 -11.18
CA MET A 5 1.81 -0.32 -12.13
C MET A 5 2.62 -1.42 -11.43
N GLY A 6 2.28 -2.69 -11.69
CA GLY A 6 3.08 -3.83 -11.27
C GLY A 6 3.90 -4.39 -12.44
N ARG A 7 5.20 -4.65 -12.23
CA ARG A 7 6.03 -5.38 -13.20
C ARG A 7 5.85 -6.88 -12.96
N LEU A 8 5.28 -7.59 -13.93
CA LEU A 8 5.21 -9.05 -13.88
C LEU A 8 6.47 -9.65 -14.52
N ASN A 9 7.28 -10.38 -13.75
CA ASN A 9 8.39 -11.15 -14.31
C ASN A 9 7.90 -12.58 -14.60
N GLY A 10 7.16 -12.75 -15.69
CA GLY A 10 6.71 -14.07 -16.12
C GLY A 10 7.90 -14.90 -16.62
N GLY A 11 8.34 -15.90 -15.84
CA GLY A 11 9.23 -16.93 -16.35
C GLY A 11 8.64 -17.52 -17.64
N THR A 12 9.42 -17.49 -18.72
CA THR A 12 9.11 -17.83 -20.12
C THR A 12 8.53 -16.73 -21.03
N HIS A 13 8.09 -15.59 -20.50
CA HIS A 13 7.64 -14.45 -21.33
C HIS A 13 8.66 -13.31 -21.24
N ASP A 14 9.41 -13.09 -22.33
CA ASP A 14 10.44 -12.05 -22.47
C ASP A 14 9.89 -10.60 -22.52
N VAL A 15 8.62 -10.41 -22.13
CA VAL A 15 7.87 -9.16 -22.24
C VAL A 15 7.52 -8.68 -20.83
N ALA A 16 8.00 -7.49 -20.48
CA ALA A 16 7.59 -6.84 -19.25
C ALA A 16 6.12 -6.44 -19.38
N ARG A 17 5.31 -6.72 -18.36
CA ARG A 17 3.89 -6.36 -18.36
C ARG A 17 3.58 -5.33 -17.30
N VAL A 18 2.52 -4.58 -17.57
CA VAL A 18 1.93 -3.58 -16.69
C VAL A 18 0.48 -3.94 -16.48
N LEU A 19 0.09 -4.14 -15.23
CA LEU A 19 -1.30 -4.17 -14.82
C LEU A 19 -1.81 -2.72 -14.66
N VAL A 20 -3.07 -2.45 -14.98
CA VAL A 20 -3.77 -1.19 -14.68
C VAL A 20 -5.21 -1.51 -14.28
N SER A 21 -5.76 -0.81 -13.30
CA SER A 21 -7.20 -0.86 -13.00
C SER A 21 -7.87 0.48 -13.28
N ASP A 22 -9.10 0.45 -13.77
CA ASP A 22 -9.98 1.62 -13.85
C ASP A 22 -11.40 1.21 -13.41
N MET A 23 -12.33 2.16 -13.36
CA MET A 23 -13.73 1.89 -13.01
C MET A 23 -14.28 0.71 -13.83
N GLY A 24 -14.62 -0.39 -13.16
CA GLY A 24 -15.17 -1.59 -13.78
C GLY A 24 -14.20 -2.44 -14.63
N HIS A 25 -12.90 -2.13 -14.68
CA HIS A 25 -11.97 -2.83 -15.57
C HIS A 25 -10.57 -3.09 -14.97
N ILE A 26 -9.99 -4.23 -15.34
CA ILE A 26 -8.57 -4.56 -15.19
C ILE A 26 -7.97 -4.72 -16.58
N TYR A 27 -6.88 -4.01 -16.83
CA TYR A 27 -6.11 -4.06 -18.06
C TYR A 27 -4.73 -4.68 -17.82
N LEU A 28 -4.25 -5.41 -18.83
CA LEU A 28 -2.86 -5.82 -18.91
C LEU A 28 -2.26 -5.24 -20.18
N TYR A 29 -1.09 -4.61 -20.06
CA TYR A 29 -0.33 -4.07 -21.18
C TYR A 29 1.02 -4.77 -21.29
N ASP A 30 1.34 -5.24 -22.49
CA ASP A 30 2.67 -5.73 -22.86
C ASP A 30 3.57 -4.55 -23.21
N TYR A 31 4.77 -4.51 -22.63
CA TYR A 31 5.79 -3.49 -22.92
C TYR A 31 6.97 -4.11 -23.66
N ASN A 32 7.12 -3.71 -24.93
CA ASN A 32 8.22 -4.19 -25.79
C ASN A 32 9.48 -3.30 -25.73
N ARG A 33 9.63 -2.50 -24.67
CA ARG A 33 10.68 -1.47 -24.51
C ARG A 33 10.50 -0.18 -25.34
N SER A 34 9.42 -0.07 -26.12
CA SER A 34 9.10 1.13 -26.89
C SER A 34 7.63 1.52 -26.83
N LEU A 35 6.71 0.56 -26.74
CA LEU A 35 5.27 0.74 -26.81
C LEU A 35 4.58 -0.17 -25.80
N PHE A 36 3.47 0.33 -25.26
CA PHE A 36 2.51 -0.47 -24.51
C PHE A 36 1.41 -0.94 -25.45
N THR A 37 1.18 -2.25 -25.51
CA THR A 37 0.09 -2.87 -26.27
C THR A 37 -0.86 -3.54 -25.30
N GLN A 38 -2.16 -3.23 -25.38
CA GLN A 38 -3.15 -3.86 -24.53
C GLN A 38 -3.25 -5.36 -24.87
N ALA A 39 -2.99 -6.19 -23.87
CA ALA A 39 -3.03 -7.65 -23.93
C ALA A 39 -4.33 -8.22 -23.32
N LEU A 40 -4.89 -7.53 -22.32
CA LEU A 40 -6.14 -7.89 -21.64
C LEU A 40 -6.97 -6.64 -21.35
N ASP A 41 -8.28 -6.78 -21.47
CA ASP A 41 -9.31 -5.92 -20.90
C ASP A 41 -10.37 -6.82 -20.27
N TYR A 42 -10.34 -6.89 -18.95
CA TYR A 42 -11.19 -7.74 -18.14
C TYR A 42 -12.18 -6.90 -17.34
N THR A 43 -13.47 -7.08 -17.60
CA THR A 43 -14.53 -6.41 -16.85
C THR A 43 -14.65 -7.00 -15.45
N VAL A 44 -14.71 -6.13 -14.46
CA VAL A 44 -14.93 -6.47 -13.05
C VAL A 44 -16.20 -5.80 -12.53
N VAL A 45 -16.73 -6.33 -11.44
CA VAL A 45 -17.83 -5.70 -10.71
C VAL A 45 -17.24 -4.70 -9.73
N GLY A 46 -17.77 -3.47 -9.73
CA GLY A 46 -17.39 -2.43 -8.79
C GLY A 46 -16.30 -1.47 -9.29
N ASP A 47 -15.89 -0.56 -8.40
CA ASP A 47 -14.86 0.44 -8.63
C ASP A 47 -13.61 0.09 -7.81
N LEU A 48 -12.59 -0.42 -8.49
CA LEU A 48 -11.38 -0.86 -7.80
C LEU A 48 -10.55 0.32 -7.30
N LEU A 49 -10.35 0.39 -5.99
CA LEU A 49 -9.51 1.37 -5.31
C LEU A 49 -8.03 0.97 -5.30
N TRP A 50 -7.78 -0.32 -5.08
CA TRP A 50 -6.45 -0.90 -4.97
C TRP A 50 -6.44 -2.29 -5.60
N VAL A 51 -5.33 -2.65 -6.25
CA VAL A 51 -5.09 -4.01 -6.73
C VAL A 51 -3.69 -4.44 -6.31
N THR A 52 -3.46 -5.73 -6.11
CA THR A 52 -2.15 -6.25 -5.76
C THR A 52 -1.97 -7.60 -6.42
N PHE A 53 -0.91 -7.73 -7.22
CA PHE A 53 -0.61 -8.97 -7.93
C PHE A 53 0.25 -9.87 -7.05
N TYR A 54 -0.16 -11.14 -6.97
CA TYR A 54 0.59 -12.19 -6.30
C TYR A 54 1.01 -13.22 -7.34
N GLU A 55 2.33 -13.35 -7.52
CA GLU A 55 2.88 -14.29 -8.47
C GLU A 55 2.42 -15.74 -8.15
N PRO A 56 2.13 -16.55 -9.18
CA PRO A 56 2.34 -16.27 -10.60
C PRO A 56 1.13 -15.71 -11.35
N ASP A 57 -0.07 -15.69 -10.75
CA ASP A 57 -1.32 -15.54 -11.49
C ASP A 57 -2.51 -15.04 -10.66
N LEU A 58 -2.32 -14.59 -9.42
CA LEU A 58 -3.41 -14.10 -8.57
C LEU A 58 -3.44 -12.59 -8.51
N LEU A 59 -4.63 -12.02 -8.49
CA LEU A 59 -4.86 -10.59 -8.29
C LEU A 59 -5.89 -10.34 -7.20
N TYR A 60 -5.45 -9.62 -6.17
CA TYR A 60 -6.31 -9.14 -5.11
C TYR A 60 -6.79 -7.74 -5.47
N ALA A 61 -8.07 -7.47 -5.30
CA ALA A 61 -8.63 -6.15 -5.55
C ALA A 61 -9.53 -5.71 -4.40
N ILE A 62 -9.54 -4.41 -4.11
CA ILE A 62 -10.40 -3.79 -3.11
C ILE A 62 -11.37 -2.85 -3.83
N ASP A 63 -12.67 -3.02 -3.59
CA ASP A 63 -13.71 -2.11 -4.06
C ASP A 63 -13.82 -0.86 -3.17
N GLU A 64 -13.88 0.32 -3.80
CA GLU A 64 -13.91 1.62 -3.12
C GLU A 64 -15.17 1.84 -2.29
N TRP A 65 -16.31 1.25 -2.66
CA TRP A 65 -17.62 1.62 -2.16
C TRP A 65 -18.33 0.54 -1.34
N SER A 66 -18.04 -0.73 -1.60
CA SER A 66 -18.67 -1.86 -0.92
C SER A 66 -17.81 -2.42 0.21
N GLY A 67 -16.51 -2.13 0.24
CA GLY A 67 -15.55 -2.77 1.15
C GLY A 67 -15.32 -4.25 0.81
N ASP A 68 -15.76 -4.69 -0.37
CA ASP A 68 -15.51 -6.04 -0.84
C ASP A 68 -14.06 -6.18 -1.30
N MET A 69 -13.44 -7.29 -0.92
CA MET A 69 -12.19 -7.77 -1.49
C MET A 69 -12.48 -8.90 -2.46
N SER A 70 -11.97 -8.78 -3.68
CA SER A 70 -12.13 -9.78 -4.73
C SER A 70 -10.79 -10.46 -5.03
N LEU A 71 -10.81 -11.78 -5.25
CA LEU A 71 -9.70 -12.54 -5.83
C LEU A 71 -9.99 -12.84 -7.28
N TYR A 72 -9.04 -12.52 -8.15
CA TYR A 72 -9.05 -12.95 -9.54
C TYR A 72 -7.88 -13.88 -9.81
N TRP A 73 -8.13 -14.88 -10.63
CA TRP A 73 -7.10 -15.61 -11.35
C TRP A 73 -6.87 -14.94 -12.70
N LEU A 74 -5.60 -14.65 -13.00
CA LEU A 74 -5.14 -14.08 -14.27
C LEU A 74 -4.28 -15.10 -14.99
N ASN A 75 -4.84 -15.75 -16.00
CA ASN A 75 -4.05 -16.59 -16.89
C ASN A 75 -3.23 -15.70 -17.83
N LEU A 76 -1.96 -15.51 -17.49
CA LEU A 76 -1.03 -14.69 -18.26
C LEU A 76 -0.64 -15.31 -19.61
N ALA A 77 -0.78 -16.62 -19.78
CA ALA A 77 -0.47 -17.30 -21.03
C ALA A 77 -1.56 -17.09 -22.09
N THR A 78 -2.83 -17.10 -21.67
CA THR A 78 -3.99 -16.87 -22.55
C THR A 78 -4.54 -15.46 -22.49
N ASN A 79 -4.01 -14.60 -21.60
CA ASN A 79 -4.52 -13.27 -21.30
C ASN A 79 -6.01 -13.29 -20.97
N THR A 80 -6.40 -14.10 -19.98
CA THR A 80 -7.80 -14.19 -19.51
C THR A 80 -7.88 -14.03 -18.00
N GLY A 81 -9.01 -13.54 -17.51
CA GLY A 81 -9.29 -13.40 -16.08
C GLY A 81 -10.49 -14.24 -15.64
N GLU A 82 -10.49 -14.65 -14.38
CA GLU A 82 -11.61 -15.33 -13.73
C GLU A 82 -11.74 -14.80 -12.29
N LEU A 83 -12.95 -14.47 -11.87
CA LEU A 83 -13.25 -14.18 -10.46
C LEU A 83 -13.28 -15.49 -9.69
N ILE A 84 -12.39 -15.66 -8.72
CA ILE A 84 -12.37 -16.83 -7.83
C ILE A 84 -13.37 -16.66 -6.70
N THR A 85 -13.29 -15.54 -5.97
CA THR A 85 -14.11 -15.30 -4.78
C THR A 85 -14.21 -13.82 -4.45
N ILE A 86 -15.25 -13.48 -3.68
CA ILE A 86 -15.44 -12.17 -3.06
C ILE A 86 -15.64 -12.39 -1.56
N SER A 87 -14.95 -11.60 -0.76
CA SER A 87 -15.15 -11.54 0.69
C SER A 87 -15.45 -10.10 1.08
N THR A 88 -16.57 -9.88 1.77
CA THR A 88 -16.88 -8.56 2.32
C THR A 88 -15.99 -8.32 3.53
N SER A 89 -15.10 -7.34 3.42
CA SER A 89 -14.17 -6.97 4.49
C SER A 89 -14.78 -5.86 5.35
N SER A 90 -14.20 -4.68 5.34
CA SER A 90 -14.74 -3.46 5.93
C SER A 90 -14.94 -2.42 4.85
N LEU A 91 -16.00 -1.62 4.94
CA LEU A 91 -16.22 -0.42 4.10
C LEU A 91 -15.04 0.58 4.09
N ALA A 92 -14.07 0.41 4.98
CA ALA A 92 -12.86 1.22 5.08
C ALA A 92 -11.57 0.47 4.68
N ALA A 93 -11.67 -0.71 4.06
CA ALA A 93 -10.51 -1.35 3.45
C ALA A 93 -10.05 -0.48 2.27
N MET A 94 -8.82 0.04 2.34
CA MET A 94 -8.28 0.94 1.31
C MET A 94 -6.98 0.44 0.69
N TYR A 95 -6.36 -0.57 1.29
CA TYR A 95 -5.03 -1.05 0.95
C TYR A 95 -4.78 -2.48 1.43
N LEU A 96 -3.92 -3.19 0.70
CA LEU A 96 -3.46 -4.53 1.02
C LEU A 96 -1.95 -4.63 0.82
N GLU A 97 -1.24 -5.10 1.86
CA GLU A 97 0.20 -5.32 1.82
C GLU A 97 0.55 -6.77 2.12
N PHE A 98 1.36 -7.37 1.25
CA PHE A 98 1.97 -8.65 1.53
C PHE A 98 3.22 -8.49 2.40
N ASN A 99 3.44 -9.41 3.33
CA ASN A 99 4.78 -9.60 3.87
C ASN A 99 5.70 -10.16 2.77
N TYR A 100 7.02 -10.13 2.99
CA TYR A 100 7.99 -10.62 2.01
C TYR A 100 7.71 -12.04 1.49
N GLU A 101 7.23 -12.93 2.36
CA GLU A 101 6.92 -14.30 1.97
C GLU A 101 5.64 -14.42 1.15
N GLY A 102 4.79 -13.39 1.12
CA GLY A 102 3.52 -13.39 0.40
C GLY A 102 2.49 -14.43 0.89
N THR A 103 2.77 -15.07 2.03
CA THR A 103 2.02 -16.21 2.56
C THR A 103 0.86 -15.84 3.47
N ARG A 104 0.66 -14.55 3.77
CA ARG A 104 -0.22 -14.10 4.86
C ARG A 104 -1.57 -13.55 4.44
N ILE A 105 -1.99 -13.85 3.23
CA ILE A 105 -3.41 -13.96 2.91
C ILE A 105 -3.60 -15.42 2.57
N ASP A 106 -4.31 -16.15 3.42
CA ASP A 106 -4.57 -17.54 3.11
C ASP A 106 -5.45 -17.63 1.84
N ASN A 107 -5.45 -18.79 1.20
CA ASN A 107 -6.28 -19.03 0.02
C ASN A 107 -7.80 -18.96 0.32
N LEU A 108 -8.19 -18.63 1.56
CA LEU A 108 -9.55 -18.56 2.06
C LEU A 108 -10.04 -17.13 2.34
N PHE A 109 -9.18 -16.11 2.18
CA PHE A 109 -9.50 -14.73 2.54
C PHE A 109 -9.91 -14.57 4.01
N GLU A 110 -9.39 -15.41 4.90
CA GLU A 110 -9.74 -15.33 6.31
C GLU A 110 -9.01 -14.13 6.95
N ILE A 111 -9.79 -13.22 7.54
CA ILE A 111 -9.23 -12.13 8.36
C ILE A 111 -8.78 -12.74 9.68
N ILE A 112 -7.49 -13.06 9.78
CA ILE A 112 -6.90 -13.74 10.95
C ILE A 112 -6.68 -12.82 12.16
N GLU A 113 -6.59 -11.50 11.95
CA GLU A 113 -6.39 -10.50 13.01
C GLU A 113 -6.89 -9.13 12.54
N ILE A 114 -7.63 -8.41 13.40
CA ILE A 114 -8.02 -7.01 13.14
C ILE A 114 -7.34 -6.09 14.14
N LEU A 115 -6.34 -5.33 13.68
CA LEU A 115 -5.76 -4.25 14.45
C LEU A 115 -6.73 -3.06 14.49
N ARG A 116 -7.54 -2.96 15.55
CA ARG A 116 -8.41 -1.80 15.76
C ARG A 116 -7.59 -0.60 16.20
N VAL A 117 -7.43 0.36 15.28
CA VAL A 117 -6.82 1.66 15.56
C VAL A 117 -7.65 2.43 16.59
N LYS A 118 -6.98 2.98 17.61
CA LYS A 118 -7.60 3.85 18.61
C LYS A 118 -6.81 5.16 18.75
N PRO A 119 -7.50 6.29 18.95
CA PRO A 119 -8.97 6.45 18.90
C PRO A 119 -9.53 6.32 17.48
N ALA A 120 -10.86 6.21 17.37
CA ALA A 120 -11.53 6.14 16.08
C ALA A 120 -11.32 7.44 15.28
N GLY A 121 -11.39 7.35 13.94
CA GLY A 121 -11.28 8.53 13.06
C GLY A 121 -9.86 8.87 12.59
N TYR A 122 -8.88 8.00 12.86
CA TYR A 122 -7.49 8.24 12.45
C TYR A 122 -7.25 7.91 10.97
N GLY A 123 -8.09 7.05 10.37
CA GLY A 123 -8.09 6.76 8.93
C GLY A 123 -6.78 6.13 8.45
N PRO A 124 -6.43 4.90 8.88
CA PRO A 124 -5.30 4.17 8.30
C PRO A 124 -5.48 4.07 6.79
N TYR A 125 -4.41 4.31 6.03
CA TYR A 125 -4.48 4.41 4.57
C TYR A 125 -3.51 3.46 3.87
N TYR A 126 -2.21 3.79 3.85
CA TYR A 126 -1.16 2.91 3.34
C TYR A 126 -0.25 2.42 4.45
N SER A 127 0.38 1.27 4.25
CA SER A 127 1.39 0.73 5.16
C SER A 127 2.56 0.11 4.41
N ILE A 128 3.66 -0.12 5.11
CA ILE A 128 4.80 -0.85 4.55
C ILE A 128 5.47 -1.68 5.64
N PHE A 129 5.85 -2.91 5.29
CA PHE A 129 6.64 -3.75 6.18
C PHE A 129 8.12 -3.35 6.15
N TYR A 130 8.77 -3.49 7.30
CA TYR A 130 10.18 -3.17 7.50
C TYR A 130 10.92 -4.32 8.20
N PRO A 131 12.17 -4.64 7.82
CA PRO A 131 12.83 -4.14 6.62
C PRO A 131 12.20 -4.74 5.36
N ALA A 132 12.18 -3.95 4.29
CA ALA A 132 11.75 -4.40 2.98
C ALA A 132 12.61 -5.58 2.51
N SER A 133 11.99 -6.47 1.75
CA SER A 133 12.67 -7.60 1.10
C SER A 133 13.30 -8.62 2.06
N THR A 134 12.74 -8.77 3.27
CA THR A 134 13.20 -9.78 4.25
C THR A 134 12.04 -10.61 4.80
N PRO A 135 12.24 -11.93 5.04
CA PRO A 135 11.18 -12.80 5.57
C PRO A 135 10.76 -12.44 6.99
N THR A 136 11.69 -11.91 7.80
CA THR A 136 11.44 -11.50 9.18
C THR A 136 11.28 -9.99 9.28
N THR A 137 10.08 -9.51 8.94
CA THR A 137 9.70 -8.11 9.15
C THR A 137 9.62 -7.82 10.64
N THR A 138 10.30 -6.77 11.10
CA THR A 138 10.35 -6.36 12.50
C THR A 138 9.34 -5.25 12.81
N TYR A 139 8.99 -4.43 11.81
CA TYR A 139 8.01 -3.36 11.96
C TYR A 139 7.02 -3.34 10.79
N ILE A 140 5.87 -2.73 11.06
CA ILE A 140 5.00 -2.17 10.04
C ILE A 140 4.83 -0.68 10.31
N PHE A 141 5.03 0.13 9.29
CA PHE A 141 4.78 1.58 9.32
C PHE A 141 3.45 1.84 8.62
N ILE A 142 2.56 2.59 9.25
CA ILE A 142 1.22 2.88 8.72
C ILE A 142 1.04 4.39 8.68
N ILE A 143 0.60 4.92 7.54
CA ILE A 143 0.19 6.33 7.45
C ILE A 143 -1.28 6.47 7.77
N TYR A 144 -1.57 7.45 8.60
CA TYR A 144 -2.92 7.83 8.98
C TYR A 144 -3.28 9.11 8.26
N LYS A 145 -4.17 8.97 7.29
CA LYS A 145 -4.52 10.02 6.33
C LYS A 145 -5.12 11.23 7.01
N LEU A 146 -6.01 11.01 7.98
CA LEU A 146 -6.81 12.09 8.58
C LEU A 146 -6.05 12.87 9.66
N THR A 147 -5.04 12.26 10.27
CA THR A 147 -4.24 12.88 11.33
C THR A 147 -2.85 13.29 10.89
N ASN A 148 -2.44 12.92 9.67
CA ASN A 148 -1.12 13.23 9.10
C ASN A 148 0.02 12.70 10.00
N GLN A 149 -0.06 11.41 10.30
CA GLN A 149 0.87 10.71 11.18
C GLN A 149 1.39 9.43 10.53
N VAL A 150 2.60 9.05 10.92
CA VAL A 150 3.15 7.70 10.75
C VAL A 150 3.12 7.00 12.10
N LEU A 151 2.54 5.81 12.14
CA LEU A 151 2.63 4.93 13.29
C LEU A 151 3.57 3.78 13.00
N ALA A 152 4.47 3.52 13.95
CA ALA A 152 5.35 2.37 13.92
C ALA A 152 4.84 1.31 14.90
N TYR A 153 4.55 0.12 14.38
CA TYR A 153 4.21 -1.04 15.17
C TYR A 153 5.31 -2.08 15.06
N LEU A 154 5.80 -2.57 16.21
CA LEU A 154 6.65 -3.76 16.25
C LEU A 154 5.80 -4.97 15.89
N VAL A 155 6.31 -5.82 15.00
CA VAL A 155 5.68 -7.06 14.56
C VAL A 155 6.20 -8.21 15.42
N ALA A 156 5.29 -8.85 16.15
CA ALA A 156 5.56 -10.07 16.89
C ALA A 156 4.89 -11.27 16.19
N TYR A 157 5.57 -12.41 16.20
CA TYR A 157 5.14 -13.64 15.55
C TYR A 157 4.71 -14.62 16.63
N ILE A 158 3.41 -14.93 16.69
CA ILE A 158 2.84 -15.86 17.68
C ILE A 158 2.31 -17.07 16.90
N GLY A 159 3.19 -18.06 16.69
CA GLY A 159 2.88 -19.17 15.78
C GLY A 159 2.72 -18.67 14.34
N SER A 160 1.55 -18.92 13.74
CA SER A 160 1.18 -18.41 12.41
C SER A 160 0.60 -16.99 12.43
N LEU A 161 0.30 -16.44 13.61
CA LEU A 161 -0.35 -15.14 13.76
C LEU A 161 0.65 -14.01 13.90
N LEU A 162 0.20 -12.81 13.50
CA LEU A 162 0.88 -11.56 13.76
C LEU A 162 0.24 -10.83 14.93
N SER A 163 1.07 -10.24 15.78
CA SER A 163 0.65 -9.29 16.80
C SER A 163 1.44 -7.99 16.66
N PHE A 164 0.79 -6.87 16.92
CA PHE A 164 1.34 -5.55 16.67
C PHE A 164 1.41 -4.74 17.96
N ILE A 165 2.59 -4.23 18.30
CA ILE A 165 2.80 -3.40 19.48
C ILE A 165 3.18 -1.99 19.01
N LYS A 166 2.33 -0.99 19.27
CA LYS A 166 2.64 0.41 18.92
C LYS A 166 3.91 0.85 19.65
N ARG A 167 4.89 1.33 18.89
CA ARG A 167 6.16 1.87 19.40
C ARG A 167 6.25 3.37 19.28
N GLN A 168 5.70 3.92 18.20
CA GLN A 168 5.79 5.35 17.94
C GLN A 168 4.57 5.82 17.15
N GLU A 169 4.25 7.09 17.36
CA GLU A 169 3.31 7.87 16.57
C GLU A 169 3.97 9.24 16.34
N ILE A 170 4.24 9.59 15.09
CA ILE A 170 4.97 10.81 14.73
C ILE A 170 4.23 11.56 13.62
N SER A 171 4.22 12.89 13.67
CA SER A 171 3.61 13.71 12.62
C SER A 171 4.44 13.65 11.33
N THR A 172 3.76 13.74 10.19
CA THR A 172 4.39 13.97 8.88
C THR A 172 4.80 15.43 8.69
N PHE A 173 4.41 16.34 9.59
CA PHE A 173 4.79 17.75 9.53
C PHE A 173 5.81 18.13 10.61
N ASN A 174 6.58 19.17 10.33
CA ASN A 174 7.55 19.71 11.27
C ASN A 174 6.83 20.48 12.40
N LEU A 175 7.14 20.15 13.65
CA LEU A 175 6.66 20.87 14.84
C LEU A 175 7.02 22.36 14.83
N TYR A 176 8.16 22.72 14.22
CA TYR A 176 8.67 24.09 14.17
C TYR A 176 8.15 24.90 12.96
N SER A 177 7.39 24.27 12.07
CA SER A 177 6.71 24.94 10.96
C SER A 177 5.38 24.23 10.72
N PRO A 178 4.43 24.35 11.67
CA PRO A 178 3.14 23.69 11.54
C PRO A 178 2.35 24.30 10.39
N LEU A 179 1.61 23.46 9.66
CA LEU A 179 0.66 23.94 8.66
C LEU A 179 -0.36 24.87 9.31
N ALA A 180 -0.85 25.85 8.53
CA ALA A 180 -1.93 26.73 8.96
C ALA A 180 -3.21 25.96 9.30
N THR A 181 -3.48 24.87 8.56
CA THR A 181 -4.63 23.98 8.76
C THR A 181 -4.23 22.51 8.63
N PRO A 182 -3.57 21.93 9.65
CA PRO A 182 -3.04 20.55 9.59
C PRO A 182 -4.13 19.50 9.37
N ASN A 183 -5.36 19.77 9.81
CA ASN A 183 -6.50 18.86 9.68
C ASN A 183 -7.13 18.87 8.27
N ALA A 184 -6.71 19.78 7.40
CA ALA A 184 -7.13 19.80 5.99
C ALA A 184 -6.18 18.97 5.10
N ALA A 185 -4.92 18.80 5.55
CA ALA A 185 -3.94 17.97 4.87
C ALA A 185 -4.30 16.49 4.98
N ALA A 186 -3.86 15.71 3.99
CA ALA A 186 -4.08 14.28 3.93
C ALA A 186 -2.80 13.53 3.55
N ALA A 187 -2.24 12.75 4.48
CA ALA A 187 -1.17 11.80 4.18
C ALA A 187 -1.67 10.77 3.15
N SER A 188 -0.91 10.58 2.08
CA SER A 188 -1.41 9.95 0.86
C SER A 188 -0.61 8.79 0.33
N GLU A 189 0.68 8.67 0.59
CA GLU A 189 1.52 7.55 0.12
C GLU A 189 2.70 7.37 1.07
N ILE A 190 3.20 6.14 1.24
CA ILE A 190 4.39 5.82 2.02
C ILE A 190 5.35 4.96 1.20
N ALA A 191 6.62 5.35 1.15
CA ALA A 191 7.64 4.63 0.40
C ALA A 191 8.90 4.44 1.23
N LEU A 192 9.34 3.19 1.36
CA LEU A 192 10.62 2.83 1.97
C LEU A 192 11.65 2.62 0.86
N ALA A 193 12.78 3.32 0.95
CA ALA A 193 13.89 3.12 0.05
C ALA A 193 14.51 1.73 0.28
N SER A 194 15.06 1.15 -0.79
CA SER A 194 15.69 -0.19 -0.77
C SER A 194 16.87 -0.31 0.20
N ASN A 195 17.41 0.80 0.68
CA ASN A 195 18.45 0.83 1.71
C ASN A 195 17.94 0.58 3.13
N ASN A 196 16.61 0.47 3.34
CA ASN A 196 15.99 0.27 4.65
C ASN A 196 16.36 1.35 5.69
N VAL A 197 16.69 2.56 5.23
CA VAL A 197 17.11 3.68 6.09
C VAL A 197 16.29 4.93 5.80
N ASP A 198 15.85 5.12 4.55
CA ASP A 198 15.11 6.31 4.14
C ASP A 198 13.64 5.99 3.88
N LEU A 199 12.74 6.69 4.58
CA LEU A 199 11.29 6.55 4.45
C LEU A 199 10.68 7.90 4.05
N TYR A 200 9.77 7.87 3.09
CA TYR A 200 9.11 9.06 2.55
C TYR A 200 7.61 8.95 2.70
N VAL A 201 6.95 10.07 3.04
CA VAL A 201 5.49 10.16 3.10
C VAL A 201 5.03 11.38 2.33
N SER A 202 4.11 11.20 1.37
CA SER A 202 3.49 12.33 0.68
C SER A 202 2.29 12.86 1.45
N ASN A 203 2.10 14.17 1.44
CA ASN A 203 0.93 14.84 1.99
C ASN A 203 0.32 15.72 0.90
N ARG A 204 -1.00 15.60 0.72
CA ARG A 204 -1.77 16.44 -0.20
C ARG A 204 -2.71 17.37 0.55
N LEU A 205 -3.26 18.36 -0.15
CA LEU A 205 -4.25 19.30 0.42
C LEU A 205 -3.70 20.07 1.63
N THR A 206 -2.40 20.34 1.63
CA THR A 206 -1.69 20.98 2.75
C THR A 206 -2.16 22.40 3.02
N SER A 207 -2.92 23.01 2.09
CA SER A 207 -3.33 24.42 2.09
C SER A 207 -2.18 25.40 1.87
N ASP A 208 -0.97 24.89 1.66
CA ASP A 208 0.17 25.63 1.12
C ASP A 208 0.05 25.74 -0.40
N PRO A 209 0.84 26.62 -1.06
CA PRO A 209 0.87 26.71 -2.52
C PRO A 209 1.20 25.38 -3.21
N THR A 210 1.85 24.46 -2.49
CA THR A 210 2.28 23.15 -2.99
C THR A 210 2.11 22.06 -1.94
N ASP A 211 1.83 20.85 -2.40
CA ASP A 211 1.88 19.63 -1.60
C ASP A 211 3.32 19.30 -1.16
N SER A 212 3.46 18.39 -0.19
CA SER A 212 4.75 18.13 0.46
C SER A 212 5.11 16.64 0.57
N ILE A 213 6.41 16.37 0.72
CA ILE A 213 6.96 15.05 1.00
C ILE A 213 7.80 15.14 2.29
N SER A 214 7.38 14.39 3.30
CA SER A 214 8.09 14.21 4.55
C SER A 214 9.15 13.14 4.39
N TYR A 215 10.34 13.42 4.89
CA TYR A 215 11.47 12.49 4.88
C TYR A 215 11.85 12.08 6.29
N PHE A 216 11.85 10.78 6.54
CA PHE A 216 12.21 10.15 7.80
C PHE A 216 13.44 9.28 7.65
N LYS A 217 14.28 9.27 8.69
CA LYS A 217 15.27 8.21 8.91
C LYS A 217 14.64 7.09 9.73
N VAL A 218 14.90 5.86 9.32
CA VAL A 218 14.52 4.65 10.04
C VAL A 218 15.74 4.07 10.76
N ASN A 219 15.59 3.78 12.05
CA ASN A 219 16.56 3.01 12.81
C ASN A 219 15.87 2.13 13.86
N PRO A 220 15.83 0.80 13.66
CA PRO A 220 15.12 -0.11 14.55
C PRO A 220 15.78 -0.28 15.93
N ALA A 221 17.02 0.20 16.12
CA ALA A 221 17.69 0.17 17.42
C ALA A 221 17.22 1.28 18.37
N TRP A 222 16.50 2.28 17.86
CA TRP A 222 15.94 3.35 18.69
C TRP A 222 14.66 2.89 19.39
N ALA A 223 14.38 3.47 20.57
CA ALA A 223 13.11 3.23 21.26
C ALA A 223 11.90 3.65 20.41
N GLU A 224 12.08 4.73 19.65
CA GLU A 224 11.19 5.25 18.63
C GLU A 224 11.92 5.18 17.27
N PRO A 225 11.49 4.30 16.34
CA PRO A 225 12.31 3.92 15.20
C PRO A 225 12.38 4.95 14.06
N LEU A 226 11.57 6.02 14.11
CA LEU A 226 11.50 7.04 13.08
C LEU A 226 11.95 8.40 13.61
N ALA A 227 12.73 9.11 12.80
CA ALA A 227 13.04 10.52 13.03
C ALA A 227 12.68 11.32 11.78
N LEU A 228 11.79 12.31 11.91
CA LEU A 228 11.52 13.26 10.83
C LEU A 228 12.75 14.13 10.62
N ILE A 229 13.32 14.10 9.41
CA ILE A 229 14.55 14.83 9.07
C ILE A 229 14.24 16.11 8.31
N SER A 230 13.35 16.02 7.32
CA SER A 230 13.03 17.16 6.47
C SER A 230 11.62 17.08 5.90
N LEU A 231 11.12 18.23 5.46
CA LEU A 231 9.88 18.37 4.72
C LEU A 231 10.23 19.06 3.40
N TYR A 232 10.05 18.37 2.29
CA TYR A 232 10.22 18.92 0.96
C TYR A 232 8.89 19.44 0.47
N SER A 233 8.84 20.69 0.06
CA SER A 233 7.69 21.31 -0.61
C SER A 233 8.19 21.87 -1.94
N SER A 234 7.41 21.81 -3.01
CA SER A 234 7.85 22.31 -4.31
C SER A 234 7.86 23.85 -4.42
N SER A 235 7.68 24.54 -3.29
CA SER A 235 7.79 26.00 -3.15
C SER A 235 9.14 26.45 -2.55
N GLY A 236 10.25 26.04 -3.18
CA GLY A 236 11.58 26.65 -2.99
C GLY A 236 12.46 26.05 -1.91
#